data_AF-A0A6H9RZ70-F1
#
_entry.id   AF-A0A6H9RZ70-F1
#
_cell.length_a   1.000
_cell.length_b   1.000
_cell.length_c   1.000
_cell.angle_alpha   90.00
_cell.angle_beta   90.00
_cell.angle_gamma   90.00
#
_symmetry.space_group_name_H-M   'P 1'
#
loop_
_entity.id
_entity.type
_entity.pdbx_description
1 polymer ?
#
loop_
_entity_poly.entity_id
_entity_poly.type
_entity_poly.pdbx_seq_one_letter_code
_entity_poly.pdbx_strand_id
1 'polypeptide(L)'
;GQTATIKAETLDNQNKGRVLSGTTLNITADKLINTQGLVSSNGTLAANVGQLNNGSGELNSLSNVTLRVASLDNVAGLMAAGQMLDINASGQVNNRSGRLSASKSVQLTTASLDNTAGRLLSDGALTSSISAQLLNQAGLLSSAGLLT
;
A
#
# COMPACT_ATOMS: atom_id res chain seq x y z
N GLY A 1 -11.84 -18.34 9.99
CA GLY A 1 -11.90 -17.03 9.34
C GLY A 1 -12.42 -17.19 7.93
N GLN A 2 -13.19 -16.23 7.43
CA GLN A 2 -13.80 -16.29 6.10
C GLN A 2 -12.99 -15.45 5.12
N THR A 3 -12.85 -15.91 3.87
CA THR A 3 -12.32 -15.12 2.76
C THR A 3 -13.38 -14.10 2.34
N ALA A 4 -12.95 -12.87 2.06
CA ALA A 4 -13.79 -11.81 1.50
C ALA A 4 -13.30 -11.44 0.10
N THR A 5 -14.23 -11.31 -0.83
CA THR A 5 -13.97 -10.84 -2.19
C THR A 5 -14.90 -9.68 -2.49
N ILE A 6 -14.34 -8.54 -2.89
CA ILE A 6 -15.08 -7.33 -3.24
C ILE A 6 -14.81 -7.00 -4.69
N LYS A 7 -15.88 -6.82 -5.47
CA LYS A 7 -15.84 -6.28 -6.81
C LYS A 7 -16.79 -5.08 -6.89
N ALA A 8 -16.28 -3.93 -7.27
CA ALA A 8 -17.05 -2.69 -7.38
C ALA A 8 -16.45 -1.79 -8.47
N GLU A 9 -17.20 -0.81 -8.97
CA GLU A 9 -16.57 0.29 -9.72
C GLU A 9 -15.82 1.19 -8.74
N THR A 10 -16.51 1.66 -7.70
CA THR A 10 -15.92 2.38 -6.58
C THR A 10 -16.20 1.62 -5.28
N LEU A 11 -15.15 1.27 -4.54
CA LEU A 11 -15.23 0.86 -3.15
C LEU A 11 -14.98 2.09 -2.27
N ASP A 12 -16.05 2.69 -1.76
CA ASP A 12 -15.98 3.79 -0.81
C ASP A 12 -15.97 3.26 0.63
N ASN A 13 -14.82 3.41 1.29
CA ASN A 13 -14.55 3.00 2.66
C ASN A 13 -14.05 4.19 3.51
N GLN A 14 -14.44 5.41 3.16
CA GLN A 14 -14.00 6.61 3.88
C GLN A 14 -14.70 6.80 5.24
N ASN A 15 -14.33 7.85 5.99
CA ASN A 15 -15.05 8.31 7.19
C ASN A 15 -15.26 7.22 8.26
N LYS A 16 -14.19 6.56 8.70
CA LYS A 16 -14.21 5.43 9.66
C LYS A 16 -14.86 4.15 9.12
N GLY A 17 -15.01 4.04 7.79
CA GLY A 17 -15.35 2.79 7.11
C GLY A 17 -14.37 1.67 7.44
N ARG A 18 -14.86 0.43 7.45
CA ARG A 18 -14.06 -0.77 7.74
C ARG A 18 -14.36 -1.88 6.73
N VAL A 19 -13.33 -2.33 6.03
CA VAL A 19 -13.33 -3.56 5.23
C VAL A 19 -12.39 -4.55 5.91
N LEU A 20 -12.93 -5.69 6.34
CA LEU A 20 -12.20 -6.66 7.17
C LEU A 20 -12.32 -8.07 6.59
N SER A 21 -11.23 -8.83 6.63
CA SER A 21 -11.24 -10.27 6.36
C SER A 21 -10.53 -11.07 7.46
N GLY A 22 -11.12 -12.22 7.81
CA GLY A 22 -10.54 -13.14 8.78
C GLY A 22 -9.50 -14.09 8.18
N THR A 23 -9.37 -14.14 6.85
CA THR A 23 -8.33 -14.90 6.12
C THR A 23 -7.83 -14.08 4.94
N THR A 24 -8.37 -14.25 3.74
CA THR A 24 -7.91 -13.56 2.54
C THR A 24 -8.88 -12.43 2.20
N LEU A 25 -8.36 -11.27 1.81
CA LEU A 25 -9.14 -10.17 1.27
C LEU A 25 -8.73 -9.92 -0.18
N ASN A 26 -9.66 -10.14 -1.12
CA ASN A 26 -9.46 -9.81 -2.53
C ASN A 26 -10.31 -8.59 -2.89
N ILE A 27 -9.71 -7.57 -3.48
CA ILE A 27 -10.40 -6.36 -3.93
C ILE A 27 -10.13 -6.15 -5.43
N THR A 28 -11.20 -5.94 -6.20
CA THR A 28 -11.12 -5.47 -7.58
C THR A 28 -12.03 -4.25 -7.72
N ALA A 29 -11.46 -3.09 -8.05
CA ALA A 29 -12.25 -1.89 -8.27
C ALA A 29 -11.57 -0.86 -9.16
N ASP A 30 -12.31 0.00 -9.85
CA ASP A 30 -11.69 1.10 -10.57
C ASP A 30 -11.14 2.15 -9.59
N LYS A 31 -11.85 2.34 -8.46
CA LYS A 31 -11.43 3.22 -7.37
C LYS A 31 -11.62 2.57 -6.01
N LEU A 32 -10.60 2.67 -5.15
CA LEU A 32 -10.69 2.36 -3.73
C LEU A 32 -10.41 3.65 -2.94
N ILE A 33 -11.44 4.14 -2.23
CA ILE A 33 -11.36 5.32 -1.35
C ILE A 33 -11.32 4.82 0.08
N ASN A 34 -10.16 4.90 0.72
CA ASN A 34 -9.95 4.48 2.10
C ASN A 34 -9.55 5.66 3.01
N THR A 35 -9.94 6.89 2.64
CA THR A 35 -9.53 8.07 3.42
C THR A 35 -10.16 8.07 4.81
N GLN A 36 -9.35 8.17 5.86
CA GLN A 36 -9.80 7.99 7.26
C GLN A 36 -10.54 6.65 7.49
N GLY A 37 -10.29 5.65 6.63
CA GLY A 37 -10.87 4.32 6.68
C GLY A 37 -9.86 3.25 7.07
N LEU A 38 -10.35 2.03 7.25
CA LEU A 38 -9.53 0.84 7.50
C LEU A 38 -9.85 -0.27 6.50
N VAL A 39 -8.83 -0.77 5.83
CA VAL A 39 -8.86 -2.04 5.09
C VAL A 39 -7.89 -3.00 5.78
N SER A 40 -8.36 -4.14 6.25
CA SER A 40 -7.55 -5.07 7.05
C SER A 40 -7.82 -6.53 6.73
N SER A 41 -6.77 -7.35 6.76
CA SER A 41 -6.85 -8.79 6.56
C SER A 41 -5.96 -9.56 7.54
N ASN A 42 -6.49 -10.63 8.15
CA ASN A 42 -5.69 -11.51 9.01
C ASN A 42 -4.77 -12.47 8.24
N GLY A 43 -4.98 -12.61 6.93
CA GLY A 43 -4.11 -13.30 5.97
C GLY A 43 -3.89 -12.40 4.76
N THR A 44 -3.60 -12.94 3.58
CA THR A 44 -3.23 -12.12 2.42
C THR A 44 -4.28 -11.09 2.02
N LEU A 45 -3.84 -9.86 1.74
CA LEU A 45 -4.63 -8.81 1.10
C LEU A 45 -4.11 -8.63 -0.34
N ALA A 46 -4.97 -8.87 -1.32
CA ALA A 46 -4.67 -8.63 -2.73
C ALA A 46 -5.67 -7.61 -3.30
N ALA A 47 -5.16 -6.51 -3.86
CA ALA A 47 -5.98 -5.48 -4.49
C ALA A 47 -5.50 -5.21 -5.92
N ASN A 48 -6.41 -5.33 -6.87
CA ASN A 48 -6.23 -4.89 -8.25
C ASN A 48 -7.16 -3.69 -8.47
N VAL A 49 -6.62 -2.48 -8.37
CA VAL A 49 -7.45 -1.27 -8.39
C VAL A 49 -6.91 -0.18 -9.31
N GLY A 50 -7.76 0.52 -10.06
CA GLY A 50 -7.30 1.62 -10.91
C GLY A 50 -6.63 2.73 -10.08
N GLN A 51 -7.37 3.35 -9.19
CA GLN A 51 -6.88 4.38 -8.27
C GLN A 51 -7.11 3.98 -6.82
N LEU A 52 -6.05 4.01 -6.02
CA LEU A 52 -6.10 3.79 -4.58
C LEU A 52 -5.81 5.10 -3.84
N ASN A 53 -6.77 5.59 -3.06
CA ASN A 53 -6.57 6.69 -2.13
C ASN A 53 -6.67 6.17 -0.68
N ASN A 54 -5.53 6.11 0.00
CA ASN A 54 -5.36 5.73 1.40
C ASN A 54 -4.97 6.93 2.28
N GLY A 55 -5.31 8.15 1.87
CA GLY A 55 -4.93 9.36 2.58
C GLY A 55 -5.50 9.43 4.00
N SER A 56 -4.65 9.59 5.01
CA SER A 56 -5.02 9.48 6.43
C SER A 56 -5.78 8.19 6.79
N GLY A 57 -5.68 7.16 5.95
CA GLY A 57 -6.30 5.85 6.14
C GLY A 57 -5.27 4.79 6.51
N GLU A 58 -5.77 3.58 6.72
CA GLU A 58 -4.95 2.42 7.02
C GLU A 58 -5.32 1.23 6.12
N LEU A 59 -4.32 0.64 5.46
CA LEU A 59 -4.42 -0.61 4.72
C LEU A 59 -3.39 -1.59 5.28
N ASN A 60 -3.84 -2.69 5.90
CA ASN A 60 -2.92 -3.61 6.55
C ASN A 60 -3.25 -5.10 6.34
N SER A 61 -2.24 -5.93 6.55
CA SER A 61 -2.36 -7.38 6.56
C SER A 61 -1.39 -7.98 7.58
N LEU A 62 -1.82 -9.02 8.31
CA LEU A 62 -0.90 -9.82 9.13
C LEU A 62 0.01 -10.73 8.29
N SER A 63 -0.26 -10.86 6.99
CA SER A 63 0.53 -11.61 6.03
C SER A 63 1.02 -10.68 4.91
N ASN A 64 0.81 -11.07 3.64
CA ASN A 64 1.22 -10.29 2.49
C ASN A 64 0.17 -9.23 2.13
N VAL A 65 0.65 -8.12 1.58
CA VAL A 65 -0.12 -7.12 0.84
C VAL A 65 0.41 -7.09 -0.59
N THR A 66 -0.45 -7.33 -1.57
CA THR A 66 -0.10 -7.20 -3.00
C THR A 66 -1.04 -6.20 -3.66
N LEU A 67 -0.49 -5.11 -4.19
CA LEU A 67 -1.23 -4.04 -4.85
C LEU A 67 -0.83 -3.99 -6.33
N ARG A 68 -1.81 -4.11 -7.22
CA ARG A 68 -1.69 -3.74 -8.63
C ARG A 68 -2.55 -2.51 -8.87
N VAL A 69 -1.91 -1.39 -9.18
CA VAL A 69 -2.59 -0.09 -9.30
C VAL A 69 -2.14 0.75 -10.48
N ALA A 70 -2.99 1.64 -10.97
CA ALA A 70 -2.54 2.69 -11.88
C ALA A 70 -1.91 3.86 -11.11
N SER A 71 -2.53 4.26 -9.99
CA SER A 71 -1.98 5.29 -9.10
C SER A 71 -2.30 4.99 -7.64
N LEU A 72 -1.37 5.35 -6.76
CA LEU A 72 -1.50 5.22 -5.31
C LEU A 72 -1.24 6.56 -4.62
N ASP A 73 -2.23 7.04 -3.87
CA ASP A 73 -2.09 8.12 -2.90
C ASP A 73 -2.14 7.55 -1.47
N ASN A 74 -1.05 7.71 -0.72
CA ASN A 74 -0.89 7.31 0.68
C ASN A 74 -0.49 8.52 1.55
N VAL A 75 -0.94 9.72 1.20
CA VAL A 75 -0.57 10.95 1.93
C VAL A 75 -1.06 10.90 3.37
N ALA A 76 -0.13 11.04 4.33
CA ALA A 76 -0.40 10.88 5.75
C ALA A 76 -1.12 9.56 6.12
N GLY A 77 -1.07 8.56 5.23
CA GLY A 77 -1.67 7.25 5.40
C GLY A 77 -0.67 6.19 5.84
N LEU A 78 -1.19 5.01 6.18
CA LEU A 78 -0.41 3.84 6.57
C LEU A 78 -0.74 2.66 5.65
N MET A 79 0.30 2.05 5.09
CA MET A 79 0.23 0.69 4.57
C MET A 79 1.26 -0.21 5.25
N ALA A 80 0.82 -1.36 5.73
CA ALA A 80 1.66 -2.29 6.47
C ALA A 80 1.39 -3.74 6.11
N ALA A 81 2.45 -4.53 5.95
CA ALA A 81 2.38 -5.97 5.77
C ALA A 81 3.19 -6.69 6.85
N GLY A 82 2.58 -7.68 7.52
CA GLY A 82 3.27 -8.53 8.49
C GLY A 82 4.33 -9.45 7.86
N GLN A 83 4.31 -9.58 6.53
CA GLN A 83 5.32 -10.31 5.77
C GLN A 83 5.87 -9.43 4.64
N MET A 84 5.28 -9.51 3.45
CA MET A 84 5.72 -8.77 2.27
C MET A 84 4.72 -7.70 1.85
N LEU A 85 5.22 -6.51 1.57
CA LEU A 85 4.48 -5.46 0.86
C LEU A 85 5.00 -5.41 -0.58
N ASP A 86 4.16 -5.81 -1.53
CA ASP A 86 4.43 -5.77 -2.97
C ASP A 86 3.50 -4.77 -3.65
N ILE A 87 4.06 -3.69 -4.19
CA ILE A 87 3.33 -2.62 -4.87
C ILE A 87 3.82 -2.54 -6.30
N ASN A 88 2.93 -2.85 -7.24
CA ASN A 88 3.11 -2.63 -8.66
C ASN A 88 2.17 -1.50 -9.11
N ALA A 89 2.72 -0.30 -9.24
CA ALA A 89 2.01 0.87 -9.74
C ALA A 89 2.46 1.18 -11.18
N SER A 90 1.54 1.27 -12.14
CA SER A 90 1.92 1.65 -13.51
C SER A 90 2.22 3.15 -13.64
N GLY A 91 1.75 3.97 -12.70
CA GLY A 91 1.90 5.42 -12.66
C GLY A 91 2.62 5.87 -11.39
N GLN A 92 2.05 6.87 -10.71
CA GLN A 92 2.67 7.52 -9.56
C GLN A 92 2.28 6.88 -8.22
N VAL A 93 3.24 6.83 -7.30
CA VAL A 93 3.03 6.55 -5.88
C VAL A 93 3.36 7.83 -5.09
N ASN A 94 2.36 8.38 -4.41
CA ASN A 94 2.48 9.55 -3.56
C ASN A 94 2.40 9.10 -2.09
N ASN A 95 3.54 9.03 -1.42
CA ASN A 95 3.70 8.63 -0.02
C ASN A 95 4.12 9.81 0.87
N ARG A 96 3.73 11.04 0.53
CA ARG A 96 4.15 12.23 1.31
C ARG A 96 3.59 12.18 2.73
N SER A 97 4.47 12.37 3.72
CA SER A 97 4.14 12.22 5.15
C SER A 97 3.49 10.88 5.52
N GLY A 98 3.48 9.91 4.60
CA GLY A 98 2.87 8.60 4.76
C GLY A 98 3.90 7.55 5.16
N ARG A 99 3.40 6.34 5.40
CA ARG A 99 4.22 5.17 5.71
C ARG A 99 3.81 3.98 4.85
N LEU A 100 4.81 3.38 4.21
CA LEU A 100 4.75 2.07 3.57
C LEU A 100 5.75 1.17 4.30
N SER A 101 5.30 0.04 4.84
CA SER A 101 6.22 -0.83 5.59
C SER A 101 5.90 -2.32 5.56
N ALA A 102 6.93 -3.13 5.75
CA ALA A 102 6.79 -4.58 5.87
C ALA A 102 7.83 -5.21 6.81
N SER A 103 7.47 -6.32 7.45
CA SER A 103 8.35 -7.03 8.40
C SER A 103 9.34 -8.01 7.74
N LYS A 104 9.21 -8.31 6.45
CA LYS A 104 10.14 -9.20 5.72
C LYS A 104 10.70 -8.58 4.45
N SER A 105 9.84 -7.99 3.63
CA SER A 105 10.31 -7.34 2.41
C SER A 105 9.34 -6.29 1.90
N VAL A 106 9.90 -5.24 1.33
CA VAL A 106 9.17 -4.26 0.52
C VAL A 106 9.66 -4.39 -0.91
N GLN A 107 8.73 -4.58 -1.83
CA GLN A 107 8.96 -4.53 -3.27
C GLN A 107 8.09 -3.41 -3.85
N LEU A 108 8.71 -2.44 -4.49
CA LEU A 108 8.04 -1.32 -5.12
C LEU A 108 8.46 -1.23 -6.58
N THR A 109 7.49 -1.35 -7.49
CA THR A 109 7.65 -1.00 -8.90
C THR A 109 6.71 0.14 -9.22
N THR A 110 7.24 1.27 -9.69
CA THR A 110 6.43 2.47 -9.98
C THR A 110 7.05 3.31 -11.10
N ALA A 111 6.24 4.12 -11.78
CA ALA A 111 6.80 5.12 -12.69
C ALA A 111 7.50 6.23 -11.90
N SER A 112 6.81 6.81 -10.92
CA SER A 112 7.37 7.83 -10.04
C SER A 112 7.01 7.58 -8.58
N LEU A 113 7.88 8.01 -7.67
CA LEU A 113 7.68 7.98 -6.23
C LEU A 113 7.90 9.37 -5.64
N ASP A 114 6.90 9.89 -4.94
CA ASP A 114 7.06 11.02 -4.03
C ASP A 114 6.97 10.52 -2.57
N ASN A 115 8.12 10.43 -1.91
CA ASN A 115 8.29 10.06 -0.52
C ASN A 115 8.70 11.27 0.34
N THR A 116 8.34 12.50 -0.05
CA THR A 116 8.69 13.72 0.71
C THR A 116 8.10 13.68 2.12
N ALA A 117 8.94 13.83 3.14
CA ALA A 117 8.60 13.62 4.55
C ALA A 117 7.97 12.24 4.87
N GLY A 118 8.00 11.31 3.92
CA GLY A 118 7.41 9.98 4.00
C GLY A 118 8.41 8.93 4.45
N ARG A 119 7.91 7.70 4.62
CA ARG A 119 8.70 6.55 5.04
C ARG A 119 8.38 5.33 4.20
N LEU A 120 9.42 4.73 3.63
CA LEU A 120 9.39 3.41 3.00
C LEU A 120 10.36 2.51 3.78
N LEU A 121 9.83 1.52 4.50
CA LEU A 121 10.58 0.80 5.54
C LEU A 121 10.44 -0.71 5.40
N SER A 122 11.57 -1.42 5.46
CA SER A 122 11.58 -2.88 5.50
C SER A 122 12.45 -3.38 6.65
N ASP A 123 11.93 -4.30 7.46
CA ASP A 123 12.72 -5.05 8.45
C ASP A 123 13.53 -6.19 7.80
N GLY A 124 13.42 -6.37 6.47
CA GLY A 124 14.31 -7.19 5.67
C GLY A 124 14.74 -6.43 4.42
N ALA A 125 14.62 -7.01 3.24
CA ALA A 125 15.05 -6.36 2.01
C ALA A 125 14.07 -5.28 1.54
N LEU A 126 14.58 -4.21 0.93
CA LEU A 126 13.80 -3.20 0.23
C LEU A 126 14.31 -3.11 -1.20
N THR A 127 13.44 -3.43 -2.15
CA THR A 127 13.73 -3.29 -3.58
C THR A 127 12.77 -2.28 -4.21
N SER A 128 13.31 -1.24 -4.86
CA SER A 128 12.53 -0.20 -5.53
C SER A 128 12.97 0.00 -6.97
N SER A 129 12.12 -0.40 -7.92
CA SER A 129 12.26 -0.08 -9.33
C SER A 129 11.42 1.14 -9.68
N ILE A 130 12.07 2.27 -9.90
CA ILE A 130 11.43 3.56 -10.22
C ILE A 130 11.93 3.99 -11.59
N SER A 131 11.04 4.06 -12.59
CA SER A 131 11.45 4.27 -13.98
C SER A 131 11.61 5.74 -14.39
N ALA A 132 10.98 6.66 -13.65
CA ALA A 132 11.06 8.10 -13.86
C ALA A 132 11.60 8.80 -12.61
N GLN A 133 10.74 9.46 -11.82
CA GLN A 133 11.19 10.38 -10.78
C GLN A 133 11.10 9.79 -9.37
N LEU A 134 12.16 10.00 -8.57
CA LEU A 134 12.16 9.81 -7.13
C LEU A 134 12.30 11.16 -6.41
N LEU A 135 11.28 11.56 -5.65
CA LEU A 135 11.34 12.65 -4.69
C LEU A 135 11.40 12.07 -3.29
N ASN A 136 12.43 12.40 -2.52
CA ASN A 136 12.61 11.90 -1.15
C ASN A 136 13.07 13.00 -0.18
N GLN A 137 12.62 14.24 -0.39
CA GLN A 137 13.05 15.35 0.46
C GLN A 137 12.52 15.19 1.88
N ALA A 138 13.42 15.21 2.88
CA ALA A 138 13.11 14.88 4.27
C ALA A 138 12.42 13.51 4.46
N GLY A 139 12.48 12.63 3.46
CA GLY A 139 11.91 11.29 3.49
C GLY A 139 12.93 10.23 3.83
N LEU A 140 12.45 9.05 4.23
CA LEU A 140 13.28 7.91 4.60
C LEU A 140 12.96 6.69 3.76
N LEU A 141 13.98 6.14 3.10
CA LEU A 141 14.00 4.77 2.59
C LEU A 141 14.94 3.98 3.51
N SER A 142 14.45 2.94 4.18
CA SER A 142 15.26 2.17 5.13
C SER A 142 14.99 0.68 5.00
N SER A 143 16.05 -0.09 5.12
CA SER A 143 16.08 -1.54 5.00
C SER A 143 17.00 -2.06 6.09
N ALA A 144 16.57 -3.11 6.81
CA ALA A 144 17.47 -3.87 7.69
C ALA A 144 18.22 -4.99 6.93
N GLY A 145 17.85 -5.25 5.68
CA GLY A 145 18.56 -6.11 4.73
C GLY A 145 19.07 -5.33 3.51
N LEU A 146 19.13 -6.01 2.37
CA LEU A 146 19.55 -5.41 1.11
C LEU A 146 18.61 -4.26 0.69
N LEU A 147 19.20 -3.12 0.33
CA LEU A 147 18.52 -1.97 -0.26
C LEU A 147 18.97 -1.81 -1.71
N THR A 148 18.05 -1.95 -2.67
CA THR A 148 18.32 -1.88 -4.12
C THR A 148 17.29 -1.07 -4.87
#